data_AF-A0AA97D045-F1
#
_entry.id   AF-A0AA97D045-F1
#
_cell.length_a   1.000
_cell.length_b   1.000
_cell.length_c   1.000
_cell.angle_alpha   90.00
_cell.angle_beta   90.00
_cell.angle_gamma   90.00
#
_symmetry.space_group_name_H-M   'P 1'
#
loop_
_entity.id
_entity.type
_entity.pdbx_description
1 polymer ?
#
loop_
_entity_poly.entity_id
_entity_poly.type
_entity_poly.pdbx_seq_one_letter_code
_entity_poly.pdbx_strand_id
1 'polypeptide(L)'
;MSQLQITNAGLDYRNAVFAGDEVQNITHFVFANIDGQDETAPIDPNTVIPANIVHSEPVKAVSRIDGNAVVISAVMGYDVGDFDYNWYGAVATKANNEQILIAVVMTARQSKTKTSAEVYGNYSAKSIVWRSQNIADDLNITLNALPWQVQTGEFVSKSEFDVHTHAQYLEKTDYITNLPFKPEGPITVFNRYSLKAAEFAAPITRKDETQLQDGDWFSVRASSGVPILKIAETEAIKFKRLEDGAVDVQVNIVADDKNERVFVYNAADDVWEF
;
A
#
# COMPACT_ATOMS: atom_id res chain seq x y z
N MET A 1 12.11 10.44 -7.30
CA MET A 1 10.82 10.25 -8.04
C MET A 1 11.20 9.77 -9.43
N SER A 2 10.64 8.68 -9.94
CA SER A 2 11.05 8.13 -11.25
C SER A 2 10.52 8.97 -12.42
N GLN A 3 11.33 9.18 -13.46
CA GLN A 3 10.90 9.83 -14.69
C GLN A 3 10.67 8.81 -15.81
N LEU A 4 9.60 8.99 -16.57
CA LEU A 4 9.24 8.16 -17.72
C LEU A 4 9.22 9.05 -18.97
N GLN A 5 9.83 8.57 -20.05
CA GLN A 5 9.77 9.18 -21.37
C GLN A 5 9.44 8.13 -22.43
N ILE A 6 8.45 8.40 -23.27
CA ILE A 6 8.24 7.66 -24.53
C ILE A 6 9.20 8.26 -25.56
N THR A 7 10.00 7.43 -26.23
CA THR A 7 11.00 7.93 -27.18
C THR A 7 10.35 8.30 -28.51
N ASN A 8 11.03 9.12 -29.32
CA ASN A 8 10.60 9.40 -30.68
C ASN A 8 10.58 8.12 -31.54
N ALA A 9 11.57 7.24 -31.37
CA ALA A 9 11.59 5.95 -32.04
C ALA A 9 10.39 5.06 -31.65
N GLY A 10 9.92 5.15 -30.39
CA GLY A 10 8.71 4.49 -29.94
C GLY A 10 7.45 5.05 -30.59
N LEU A 11 7.34 6.38 -30.73
CA LEU A 11 6.25 7.02 -31.44
C LEU A 11 6.21 6.60 -32.93
N ASP A 12 7.37 6.59 -33.59
CA ASP A 12 7.51 6.15 -34.98
C ASP A 12 7.12 4.68 -35.14
N TYR A 13 7.55 3.83 -34.19
CA TYR A 13 7.16 2.42 -34.15
C TYR A 13 5.65 2.24 -34.07
N ARG A 14 4.96 2.96 -33.16
CA ARG A 14 3.49 2.91 -33.09
C ARG A 14 2.85 3.32 -34.42
N ASN A 15 3.34 4.40 -35.04
CA ASN A 15 2.79 4.87 -36.31
C ASN A 15 2.95 3.82 -37.42
N ALA A 16 4.09 3.12 -37.46
CA ALA A 16 4.33 2.03 -38.39
C ALA A 16 3.41 0.82 -38.13
N VAL A 17 3.18 0.47 -36.86
CA VAL A 17 2.23 -0.60 -36.50
C VAL A 17 0.81 -0.24 -36.93
N PHE A 18 0.36 0.99 -36.66
CA PHE A 18 -0.95 1.47 -37.07
C PHE A 18 -1.11 1.49 -38.60
N ALA A 19 -0.07 1.88 -39.34
CA ALA A 19 -0.07 1.86 -40.81
C ALA A 19 -0.07 0.44 -41.40
N GLY A 20 0.19 -0.59 -40.59
CA GLY A 20 0.38 -1.97 -41.03
C GLY A 20 1.75 -2.24 -41.66
N ASP A 21 2.67 -1.27 -41.55
CA ASP A 21 4.06 -1.42 -42.00
C ASP A 21 4.89 -2.28 -41.04
N GLU A 22 4.46 -2.37 -39.77
CA GLU A 22 5.07 -3.22 -38.77
C GLU A 22 4.08 -4.03 -37.93
N VAL A 23 4.57 -5.14 -37.37
CA VAL A 23 3.80 -5.96 -36.43
C VAL A 23 4.06 -5.49 -35.00
N GLN A 24 3.00 -5.43 -34.19
CA GLN A 24 3.15 -5.18 -32.75
C GLN A 24 3.95 -6.32 -32.12
N ASN A 25 5.11 -5.99 -31.56
CA ASN A 25 6.10 -6.92 -31.03
C ASN A 25 7.00 -6.22 -30.00
N ILE A 26 6.38 -5.72 -28.92
CA ILE A 26 7.10 -5.22 -27.74
C ILE A 26 7.53 -6.46 -26.94
N THR A 27 8.81 -6.81 -27.02
CA THR A 27 9.32 -8.15 -26.70
C THR A 27 9.89 -8.26 -25.29
N HIS A 28 10.66 -7.27 -24.85
CA HIS A 28 11.41 -7.37 -23.59
C HIS A 28 11.68 -6.00 -22.96
N PHE A 29 12.02 -6.05 -21.69
CA PHE A 29 12.64 -4.97 -20.94
C PHE A 29 14.14 -5.19 -20.89
N VAL A 30 14.87 -4.09 -20.91
CA VAL A 30 16.31 -4.05 -20.62
C VAL A 30 16.57 -3.19 -19.41
N PHE A 31 17.54 -3.57 -18.59
CA PHE A 31 17.92 -2.89 -17.36
C PHE A 31 19.39 -2.50 -17.41
N ALA A 32 19.73 -1.31 -16.92
CA ALA A 32 21.10 -0.82 -16.88
C ALA A 32 21.40 -0.09 -15.55
N ASN A 33 22.67 -0.07 -15.18
CA ASN A 33 23.20 0.73 -14.09
C ASN A 33 24.12 1.79 -14.67
N ILE A 34 23.61 3.01 -14.81
CA ILE A 34 24.32 4.15 -15.39
C ILE A 34 24.95 4.96 -14.25
N ASP A 35 26.28 5.05 -14.25
CA ASP A 35 26.99 5.79 -13.21
C ASP A 35 26.71 7.29 -13.27
N GLY A 36 26.47 7.88 -12.10
CA GLY A 36 26.17 9.30 -11.97
C GLY A 36 24.83 9.75 -12.57
N GLN A 37 23.95 8.81 -12.97
CA GLN A 37 22.63 9.16 -13.48
C GLN A 37 21.81 9.92 -12.43
N ASP A 38 21.36 11.12 -12.79
CA ASP A 38 20.40 11.89 -12.01
C ASP A 38 18.98 11.44 -12.38
N GLU A 39 18.27 10.86 -11.41
CA GLU A 39 16.88 10.39 -11.57
C GLU A 39 15.87 11.53 -11.79
N THR A 40 16.27 12.77 -11.54
CA THR A 40 15.44 13.98 -11.69
C THR A 40 15.76 14.77 -12.96
N ALA A 41 16.79 14.39 -13.69
CA ALA A 41 17.13 15.02 -14.97
C ALA A 41 16.14 14.59 -16.06
N PRO A 42 15.68 15.53 -16.92
CA PRO A 42 14.86 15.19 -18.07
C PRO A 42 15.51 14.12 -18.96
N ILE A 43 14.71 13.18 -19.44
CA ILE A 43 15.18 12.13 -20.34
C ILE A 43 15.09 12.61 -21.79
N ASP A 44 16.17 12.51 -22.55
CA ASP A 44 16.19 12.82 -23.99
C ASP A 44 15.23 11.89 -24.76
N PRO A 45 14.21 12.42 -25.47
CA PRO A 45 13.30 11.61 -26.29
C PRO A 45 13.98 10.82 -27.41
N ASN A 46 15.20 11.18 -27.81
CA ASN A 46 16.00 10.47 -28.82
C ASN A 46 17.03 9.51 -28.20
N THR A 47 16.93 9.25 -26.89
CA THR A 47 17.83 8.31 -26.23
C THR A 47 17.73 6.91 -26.84
N VAL A 48 18.84 6.18 -26.78
CA VAL A 48 18.99 4.84 -27.35
C VAL A 48 19.23 3.82 -26.23
N ILE A 49 19.14 2.54 -26.57
CA ILE A 49 19.47 1.45 -25.64
C ILE A 49 20.93 1.62 -25.19
N PRO A 50 21.22 1.72 -23.88
CA PRO A 50 22.58 1.88 -23.39
C PRO A 50 23.38 0.59 -23.61
N ALA A 51 24.70 0.72 -23.76
CA ALA A 51 25.57 -0.43 -24.03
C ALA A 51 25.75 -1.37 -22.82
N ASN A 52 25.61 -0.85 -21.61
CA ASN A 52 25.83 -1.55 -20.34
C ASN A 52 24.53 -2.13 -19.76
N ILE A 53 23.91 -3.05 -20.49
CA ILE A 53 22.75 -3.80 -20.00
C ILE A 53 23.20 -4.82 -18.95
N VAL A 54 22.60 -4.75 -17.76
CA VAL A 54 22.85 -5.69 -16.66
C VAL A 54 21.87 -6.86 -16.66
N HIS A 55 20.67 -6.68 -17.23
CA HIS A 55 19.65 -7.72 -17.33
C HIS A 55 18.67 -7.44 -18.46
N SER A 56 18.10 -8.51 -19.04
CA SER A 56 17.00 -8.45 -19.99
C SER A 56 15.88 -9.37 -19.53
N GLU A 57 14.66 -8.86 -19.46
CA GLU A 57 13.49 -9.59 -18.99
C GLU A 57 12.38 -9.58 -20.06
N PRO A 58 11.85 -10.73 -20.48
CA PRO A 58 10.72 -10.76 -21.40
C PRO A 58 9.52 -9.95 -20.90
N VAL A 59 8.79 -9.32 -21.84
CA VAL A 59 7.52 -8.69 -21.52
C VAL A 59 6.55 -9.77 -21.07
N LYS A 60 5.99 -9.58 -19.87
CA LYS A 60 5.01 -10.48 -19.29
C LYS A 60 3.61 -10.22 -19.85
N ALA A 61 3.26 -8.95 -20.06
CA ALA A 61 1.97 -8.55 -20.58
C ALA A 61 2.03 -7.16 -21.21
N VAL A 62 1.30 -6.97 -22.31
CA VAL A 62 0.91 -5.67 -22.85
C VAL A 62 -0.60 -5.61 -22.83
N SER A 63 -1.15 -4.65 -22.10
CA SER A 63 -2.59 -4.61 -21.79
C SER A 63 -3.11 -3.18 -21.89
N ARG A 64 -4.37 -3.00 -22.26
CA ARG A 64 -5.04 -1.70 -22.24
C ARG A 64 -5.55 -1.39 -20.84
N ILE A 65 -5.33 -0.17 -20.39
CA ILE A 65 -6.02 0.41 -19.23
C ILE A 65 -7.37 0.94 -19.71
N ASP A 66 -7.35 1.70 -20.81
CA ASP A 66 -8.49 2.18 -21.56
C ASP A 66 -8.09 2.35 -23.06
N GLY A 67 -8.92 2.96 -23.89
CA GLY A 67 -8.60 3.18 -25.32
C GLY A 67 -7.40 4.10 -25.57
N ASN A 68 -7.10 5.00 -24.63
CA ASN A 68 -6.06 6.03 -24.72
C ASN A 68 -4.83 5.72 -23.83
N ALA A 69 -4.78 4.54 -23.21
CA ALA A 69 -3.70 4.17 -22.32
C ALA A 69 -3.45 2.66 -22.35
N VAL A 70 -2.20 2.28 -22.60
CA VAL A 70 -1.72 0.89 -22.46
C VAL A 70 -0.64 0.80 -21.39
N VAL A 71 -0.49 -0.38 -20.81
CA VAL A 71 0.59 -0.74 -19.90
C VAL A 71 1.39 -1.89 -20.48
N ILE A 72 2.72 -1.75 -20.41
CA ILE A 72 3.69 -2.77 -20.76
C ILE A 72 4.35 -3.21 -19.45
N SER A 73 4.33 -4.49 -19.13
CA SER A 73 4.82 -4.99 -17.84
C SER A 73 5.80 -6.16 -17.99
N ALA A 74 6.79 -6.22 -17.10
CA ALA A 74 7.70 -7.34 -16.91
C ALA A 74 7.77 -7.73 -15.43
N VAL A 75 8.12 -8.99 -15.17
CA VAL A 75 8.16 -9.58 -13.83
C VAL A 75 9.45 -10.35 -13.64
N MET A 76 10.27 -9.92 -12.69
CA MET A 76 11.47 -10.61 -12.27
C MET A 76 11.21 -11.35 -10.95
N GLY A 77 11.27 -12.67 -11.00
CA GLY A 77 11.07 -13.57 -9.87
C GLY A 77 12.21 -13.58 -8.85
N TYR A 78 12.10 -14.46 -7.87
CA TYR A 78 13.11 -14.67 -6.83
C TYR A 78 14.38 -15.36 -7.35
N ASP A 79 14.33 -15.98 -8.52
CA ASP A 79 15.42 -16.68 -9.19
C ASP A 79 16.32 -15.77 -10.05
N VAL A 80 15.94 -14.51 -10.20
CA VAL A 80 16.64 -13.48 -10.99
C VAL A 80 17.42 -12.52 -10.08
N GLY A 81 18.67 -12.20 -10.46
CA GLY A 81 19.64 -11.42 -9.67
C GLY A 81 21.03 -12.06 -9.73
N ASP A 82 22.10 -11.47 -9.20
CA ASP A 82 22.17 -10.20 -8.46
C ASP A 82 22.65 -9.06 -9.35
N PHE A 83 21.97 -7.92 -9.31
CA PHE A 83 22.40 -6.71 -10.04
C PHE A 83 21.73 -5.46 -9.47
N ASP A 84 22.40 -4.33 -9.67
CA ASP A 84 21.82 -3.01 -9.46
C ASP A 84 21.38 -2.42 -10.79
N TYR A 85 20.33 -1.61 -10.77
CA TYR A 85 19.88 -0.85 -11.93
C TYR A 85 19.28 0.48 -11.48
N ASN A 86 19.45 1.51 -12.29
CA ASN A 86 18.79 2.81 -12.13
C ASN A 86 18.11 3.25 -13.43
N TRP A 87 18.17 2.43 -14.46
CA TRP A 87 17.60 2.65 -15.77
C TRP A 87 16.90 1.38 -16.23
N TYR A 88 15.73 1.51 -16.84
CA TYR A 88 15.12 0.41 -17.58
C TYR A 88 14.26 0.91 -18.73
N GLY A 89 14.17 0.13 -19.79
CA GLY A 89 13.40 0.49 -20.99
C GLY A 89 12.65 -0.68 -21.58
N ALA A 90 11.50 -0.40 -22.19
CA ALA A 90 10.75 -1.38 -22.98
C ALA A 90 11.22 -1.35 -24.43
N VAL A 91 11.47 -2.51 -25.01
CA VAL A 91 12.04 -2.69 -26.34
C VAL A 91 11.09 -3.48 -27.22
N ALA A 92 10.89 -2.99 -28.44
CA ALA A 92 10.28 -3.77 -29.52
C ALA A 92 11.36 -4.38 -30.41
N THR A 93 11.09 -5.55 -30.96
CA THR A 93 11.97 -6.20 -31.93
C THR A 93 11.23 -6.33 -33.25
N LYS A 94 11.75 -5.68 -34.30
CA LYS A 94 11.17 -5.78 -35.64
C LYS A 94 11.49 -7.14 -36.27
N ALA A 95 10.83 -7.45 -37.39
CA ALA A 95 11.05 -8.71 -38.11
C ALA A 95 12.49 -8.90 -38.61
N ASN A 96 13.21 -7.80 -38.86
CA ASN A 96 14.63 -7.80 -39.26
C ASN A 96 15.62 -7.92 -38.08
N ASN A 97 15.13 -8.16 -36.85
CA ASN A 97 15.87 -8.17 -35.58
C ASN A 97 16.39 -6.80 -35.11
N GLU A 98 15.99 -5.71 -35.74
CA GLU A 98 16.27 -4.36 -35.24
C GLU A 98 15.50 -4.13 -33.93
N GLN A 99 16.20 -3.61 -32.92
CA GLN A 99 15.64 -3.30 -31.62
C GLN A 99 15.30 -1.81 -31.53
N ILE A 100 14.06 -1.51 -31.15
CA ILE A 100 13.57 -0.16 -30.97
C ILE A 100 13.28 0.07 -29.49
N LEU A 101 13.93 1.06 -28.90
CA LEU A 101 13.60 1.51 -27.55
C LEU A 101 12.27 2.27 -27.63
N ILE A 102 11.22 1.75 -27.00
CA ILE A 102 9.88 2.36 -27.00
C ILE A 102 9.77 3.43 -25.93
N ALA A 103 10.22 3.09 -24.73
CA ALA A 103 10.06 3.92 -23.56
C ALA A 103 11.18 3.64 -22.57
N VAL A 104 11.51 4.64 -21.77
CA VAL A 104 12.61 4.64 -20.83
C VAL A 104 12.17 5.20 -19.51
N VAL A 105 12.64 4.57 -18.43
CA VAL A 105 12.45 5.03 -17.07
C VAL A 105 13.80 5.19 -16.39
N MET A 106 14.03 6.38 -15.82
CA MET A 106 15.13 6.65 -14.91
C MET A 106 14.61 6.70 -13.48
N THR A 107 15.32 6.07 -12.56
CA THR A 107 14.94 5.93 -11.15
C THR A 107 16.17 6.01 -10.24
N ALA A 108 15.95 6.21 -8.94
CA ALA A 108 16.95 5.91 -7.94
C ALA A 108 17.47 4.48 -8.10
N ARG A 109 18.75 4.25 -7.81
CA ARG A 109 19.36 2.91 -7.88
C ARG A 109 18.54 1.90 -7.06
N GLN A 110 18.21 0.78 -7.69
CA GLN A 110 17.47 -0.34 -7.14
C GLN A 110 18.33 -1.60 -7.24
N SER A 111 18.16 -2.52 -6.29
CA SER A 111 18.89 -3.79 -6.27
C SER A 111 17.93 -4.95 -6.48
N LYS A 112 18.27 -5.84 -7.41
CA LYS A 112 17.64 -7.15 -7.58
C LYS A 112 18.53 -8.19 -6.92
N THR A 113 17.97 -8.93 -5.97
CA THR A 113 18.68 -10.00 -5.26
C THR A 113 18.02 -11.34 -5.56
N LYS A 114 18.82 -12.33 -5.92
CA LYS A 114 18.41 -13.70 -6.17
C LYS A 114 18.36 -14.49 -4.86
N THR A 115 17.36 -15.36 -4.72
CA THR A 115 17.31 -16.31 -3.62
C THR A 115 18.41 -17.36 -3.77
N SER A 116 19.21 -17.50 -2.72
CA SER A 116 20.17 -18.59 -2.52
C SER A 116 19.88 -19.28 -1.19
N ALA A 117 20.63 -20.34 -0.83
CA ALA A 117 20.36 -21.13 0.37
C ALA A 117 20.33 -20.30 1.68
N GLU A 118 21.06 -19.18 1.72
CA GLU A 118 21.22 -18.34 2.92
C GLU A 118 20.61 -16.93 2.76
N VAL A 119 20.24 -16.53 1.53
CA VAL A 119 19.73 -15.19 1.23
C VAL A 119 18.38 -15.31 0.55
N TYR A 120 17.34 -14.73 1.16
CA TYR A 120 16.06 -14.56 0.50
C TYR A 120 16.14 -13.39 -0.49
N GLY A 121 15.94 -13.70 -1.76
CA GLY A 121 15.87 -12.71 -2.83
C GLY A 121 14.58 -11.89 -2.76
N ASN A 122 14.44 -10.96 -3.70
CA ASN A 122 13.23 -10.14 -3.83
C ASN A 122 12.45 -10.46 -5.11
N TYR A 123 11.20 -10.02 -5.17
CA TYR A 123 10.37 -10.07 -6.37
C TYR A 123 10.19 -8.64 -6.89
N SER A 124 10.21 -8.45 -8.20
CA SER A 124 10.06 -7.12 -8.80
C SER A 124 9.17 -7.16 -10.04
N ALA A 125 8.09 -6.40 -10.02
CA ALA A 125 7.29 -6.12 -11.20
C ALA A 125 7.56 -4.69 -11.66
N LYS A 126 7.73 -4.49 -12.97
CA LYS A 126 7.90 -3.18 -13.60
C LYS A 126 6.83 -2.97 -14.65
N SER A 127 6.28 -1.77 -14.67
CA SER A 127 5.24 -1.38 -15.60
C SER A 127 5.56 -0.01 -16.18
N ILE A 128 5.38 0.14 -17.49
CA ILE A 128 5.42 1.42 -18.20
C ILE A 128 4.03 1.69 -18.73
N VAL A 129 3.46 2.84 -18.36
CA VAL A 129 2.16 3.30 -18.87
C VAL A 129 2.39 4.28 -20.01
N TRP A 130 1.89 3.94 -21.19
CA TRP A 130 1.94 4.80 -22.36
C TRP A 130 0.54 5.36 -22.64
N ARG A 131 0.39 6.66 -22.42
CA ARG A 131 -0.83 7.41 -22.73
C ARG A 131 -0.70 8.13 -24.07
N SER A 132 -1.62 7.84 -24.98
CA SER A 132 -1.79 8.57 -26.23
C SER A 132 -3.18 8.28 -26.80
N GLN A 133 -3.72 9.20 -27.60
CA GLN A 133 -5.05 9.04 -28.17
C GLN A 133 -5.13 7.74 -28.99
N ASN A 134 -6.16 6.92 -28.76
CA ASN A 134 -6.44 5.65 -29.45
C ASN A 134 -5.30 4.62 -29.43
N ILE A 135 -4.33 4.74 -28.52
CA ILE A 135 -3.14 3.89 -28.55
C ILE A 135 -3.42 2.39 -28.41
N ALA A 136 -4.50 2.02 -27.72
CA ALA A 136 -4.88 0.62 -27.62
C ALA A 136 -5.24 0.06 -29.00
N ASP A 137 -5.94 0.84 -29.83
CA ASP A 137 -6.30 0.44 -31.18
C ASP A 137 -5.09 0.52 -32.12
N ASP A 138 -4.28 1.59 -32.02
CA ASP A 138 -3.08 1.79 -32.84
C ASP A 138 -2.07 0.64 -32.71
N LEU A 139 -1.97 0.06 -31.51
CA LEU A 139 -1.10 -1.09 -31.23
C LEU A 139 -1.84 -2.42 -31.24
N ASN A 140 -3.13 -2.46 -31.59
CA ASN A 140 -3.97 -3.66 -31.58
C ASN A 140 -3.97 -4.42 -30.23
N ILE A 141 -4.04 -3.68 -29.11
CA ILE A 141 -4.04 -4.21 -27.74
C ILE A 141 -5.48 -4.33 -27.23
N THR A 142 -5.96 -5.58 -27.11
CA THR A 142 -7.33 -5.88 -26.70
C THR A 142 -7.45 -6.39 -25.26
N LEU A 143 -6.36 -6.90 -24.68
CA LEU A 143 -6.34 -7.46 -23.34
C LEU A 143 -6.43 -6.36 -22.27
N ASN A 144 -7.35 -6.48 -21.32
CA ASN A 144 -7.47 -5.52 -20.21
C ASN A 144 -6.32 -5.68 -19.19
N ALA A 145 -5.89 -4.57 -18.60
CA ALA A 145 -4.85 -4.55 -17.58
C ALA A 145 -5.27 -5.30 -16.31
N LEU A 146 -4.31 -6.05 -15.73
CA LEU A 146 -4.49 -6.73 -14.46
C LEU A 146 -4.08 -5.83 -13.26
N PRO A 147 -4.65 -6.05 -12.06
CA PRO A 147 -4.36 -5.20 -10.89
C PRO A 147 -2.88 -5.10 -10.49
N TRP A 148 -2.09 -6.15 -10.76
CA TRP A 148 -0.66 -6.15 -10.47
C TRP A 148 0.15 -5.31 -11.47
N GLN A 149 -0.37 -5.07 -12.67
CA GLN A 149 0.29 -4.22 -13.66
C GLN A 149 0.15 -2.76 -13.25
N VAL A 150 -1.05 -2.40 -12.80
CA VAL A 150 -1.49 -1.05 -12.54
C VAL A 150 -2.61 -1.06 -11.50
N GLN A 151 -2.49 -0.24 -10.47
CA GLN A 151 -3.62 0.04 -9.58
C GLN A 151 -4.53 1.07 -10.23
N THR A 152 -5.64 0.62 -10.81
CA THR A 152 -6.61 1.45 -11.55
C THR A 152 -7.25 2.58 -10.74
N GLY A 153 -7.08 2.61 -9.40
CA GLY A 153 -7.56 3.68 -8.52
C GLY A 153 -6.53 4.77 -8.16
N GLU A 154 -5.30 4.68 -8.66
CA GLU A 154 -4.17 5.51 -8.20
C GLU A 154 -3.75 6.62 -9.18
N PHE A 155 -4.38 6.70 -10.37
CA PHE A 155 -4.05 7.77 -11.31
C PHE A 155 -4.94 8.99 -11.07
N VAL A 156 -4.37 9.96 -10.38
CA VAL A 156 -4.82 11.35 -10.46
C VAL A 156 -3.91 12.08 -11.46
N SER A 157 -4.48 12.91 -12.31
CA SER A 157 -3.70 13.81 -13.17
C SER A 157 -2.79 14.69 -12.31
N LYS A 158 -1.70 15.22 -12.88
CA LYS A 158 -0.83 16.16 -12.15
C LYS A 158 -1.63 17.37 -11.64
N SER A 159 -2.61 17.86 -12.39
CA SER A 159 -3.51 18.91 -11.91
C SER A 159 -4.42 18.46 -10.76
N GLU A 160 -4.97 17.25 -10.81
CA GLU A 160 -5.79 16.71 -9.71
C GLU A 160 -4.94 16.44 -8.47
N PHE A 161 -3.68 16.01 -8.64
CA PHE A 161 -2.70 15.92 -7.57
C PHE A 161 -2.33 17.32 -7.06
N ASP A 162 -1.98 18.29 -7.89
CA ASP A 162 -1.59 19.61 -7.40
C ASP A 162 -2.74 20.34 -6.69
N VAL A 163 -3.99 19.99 -7.01
CA VAL A 163 -5.22 20.49 -6.36
C VAL A 163 -5.67 19.60 -5.20
N HIS A 164 -5.07 18.42 -4.99
CA HIS A 164 -5.46 17.54 -3.89
C HIS A 164 -5.12 18.23 -2.56
N THR A 165 -6.16 18.61 -1.85
CA THR A 165 -6.01 19.18 -0.51
C THR A 165 -5.89 18.02 0.47
N HIS A 166 -4.88 18.08 1.33
CA HIS A 166 -4.76 17.12 2.44
C HIS A 166 -5.81 17.33 3.54
N ALA A 167 -6.83 18.17 3.31
CA ALA A 167 -7.89 18.46 4.27
C ALA A 167 -8.70 17.22 4.71
N GLN A 168 -8.65 16.13 3.94
CA GLN A 168 -9.26 14.84 4.29
C GLN A 168 -8.30 13.92 5.06
N TYR A 169 -6.99 14.16 4.96
CA TYR A 169 -5.99 13.46 5.73
C TYR A 169 -5.81 14.20 7.06
N LEU A 170 -5.98 13.48 8.16
CA LEU A 170 -5.67 14.03 9.47
C LEU A 170 -4.19 14.42 9.50
N GLU A 171 -3.88 15.63 9.98
CA GLU A 171 -2.50 16.03 10.36
C GLU A 171 -1.90 14.91 11.23
N LYS A 172 -0.59 14.64 11.17
CA LYS A 172 0.03 13.53 11.92
C LYS A 172 -0.32 13.57 13.41
N THR A 173 -0.48 14.76 13.96
CA THR A 173 -0.94 15.04 15.32
C THR A 173 -2.40 14.67 15.57
N ASP A 174 -3.28 14.86 14.57
CA ASP A 174 -4.69 14.49 14.58
C ASP A 174 -4.94 13.00 14.29
N TYR A 175 -4.02 12.35 13.58
CA TYR A 175 -4.07 10.91 13.33
C TYR A 175 -3.85 10.14 14.64
N ILE A 176 -2.84 10.51 15.44
CA ILE A 176 -2.56 9.89 16.75
C ILE A 176 -3.72 10.10 17.73
N THR A 177 -4.41 11.25 17.69
CA THR A 177 -5.57 11.53 18.55
C THR A 177 -6.87 10.90 18.04
N ASN A 178 -6.93 10.34 16.83
CA ASN A 178 -8.12 9.66 16.29
C ASN A 178 -7.91 8.16 16.04
N LEU A 179 -6.74 7.60 16.36
CA LEU A 179 -6.56 6.15 16.39
C LEU A 179 -7.50 5.54 17.45
N PRO A 180 -8.28 4.49 17.12
CA PRO A 180 -9.19 3.81 18.05
C PRO A 180 -8.48 3.05 19.17
N PHE A 181 -7.15 3.15 19.23
CA PHE A 181 -6.30 2.49 20.20
C PHE A 181 -5.29 3.51 20.72
N LYS A 182 -5.69 4.26 21.75
CA LYS A 182 -4.80 5.12 22.51
C LYS A 182 -4.26 4.34 23.72
N PRO A 183 -2.95 4.27 23.91
CA PRO A 183 -2.41 3.97 25.21
C PRO A 183 -2.51 5.25 26.07
N GLU A 184 -3.13 5.10 27.24
CA GLU A 184 -3.04 5.96 28.43
C GLU A 184 -4.21 6.90 28.73
N GLY A 185 -4.55 6.91 30.03
CA GLY A 185 -5.66 7.62 30.64
C GLY A 185 -6.68 6.68 31.31
N PRO A 186 -7.49 7.18 32.27
CA PRO A 186 -8.63 6.43 32.79
C PRO A 186 -9.53 5.96 31.65
N ILE A 187 -10.16 4.80 31.83
CA ILE A 187 -11.15 4.28 30.88
C ILE A 187 -12.37 5.22 30.93
N THR A 188 -12.87 5.62 29.77
CA THR A 188 -14.05 6.48 29.60
C THR A 188 -15.13 5.71 28.85
N VAL A 189 -16.38 6.06 29.13
CA VAL A 189 -17.56 5.50 28.43
C VAL A 189 -17.55 5.85 26.94
N PHE A 190 -18.18 5.00 26.14
CA PHE A 190 -18.34 5.02 24.69
C PHE A 190 -17.01 5.00 23.93
N ASN A 191 -15.99 4.35 24.52
CA ASN A 191 -14.66 4.34 23.96
C ASN A 191 -14.01 2.95 23.99
N ARG A 192 -13.12 2.72 23.03
CA ARG A 192 -12.39 1.47 22.82
C ARG A 192 -10.94 1.63 23.28
N TYR A 193 -10.42 0.63 23.98
CA TYR A 193 -9.08 0.67 24.58
C TYR A 193 -8.22 -0.52 24.16
N SER A 194 -6.93 -0.24 23.91
CA SER A 194 -5.90 -1.25 23.72
C SER A 194 -4.91 -1.15 24.88
N LEU A 195 -5.01 -2.06 25.83
CA LEU A 195 -4.32 -1.98 27.12
C LEU A 195 -3.03 -2.80 27.12
N LYS A 196 -2.01 -2.33 27.84
CA LYS A 196 -0.78 -3.09 28.14
C LYS A 196 -0.87 -3.68 29.56
N ALA A 197 0.09 -4.50 29.95
CA ALA A 197 0.20 -5.04 31.31
C ALA A 197 0.36 -3.92 32.35
N ALA A 198 -0.77 -3.52 32.95
CA ALA A 198 -0.90 -2.51 33.99
C ALA A 198 -2.28 -2.65 34.65
N GLU A 199 -2.50 -1.85 35.70
CA GLU A 199 -3.79 -1.74 36.38
C GLU A 199 -4.55 -0.51 35.88
N PHE A 200 -5.85 -0.66 35.63
CA PHE A 200 -6.72 0.40 35.14
C PHE A 200 -8.01 0.44 35.96
N ALA A 201 -8.50 1.63 36.25
CA ALA A 201 -9.81 1.82 36.88
C ALA A 201 -10.92 1.86 35.79
N ALA A 202 -12.03 1.19 36.06
CA ALA A 202 -13.24 1.34 35.26
C ALA A 202 -13.86 2.73 35.43
N PRO A 203 -14.62 3.22 34.43
CA PRO A 203 -15.30 4.51 34.54
C PRO A 203 -16.36 4.50 35.64
N ILE A 204 -16.45 5.61 36.36
CA ILE A 204 -17.50 5.92 37.36
C ILE A 204 -18.42 7.06 36.89
N THR A 205 -17.97 7.80 35.88
CA THR A 205 -18.70 8.89 35.23
C THR A 205 -18.47 8.82 33.73
N ARG A 206 -19.35 9.50 32.99
CA ARG A 206 -19.17 9.76 31.57
C ARG A 206 -18.07 10.78 31.34
N LYS A 207 -17.66 10.92 30.08
CA LYS A 207 -16.58 11.83 29.67
C LYS A 207 -16.84 13.30 30.00
N ASP A 208 -18.10 13.71 30.07
CA ASP A 208 -18.57 15.04 30.45
C ASP A 208 -18.80 15.19 31.96
N GLU A 209 -18.26 14.26 32.76
CA GLU A 209 -18.39 14.19 34.23
C GLU A 209 -19.83 13.95 34.73
N THR A 210 -20.76 13.61 33.83
CA THR A 210 -22.11 13.21 34.22
C THR A 210 -22.15 11.76 34.74
N GLN A 211 -23.19 11.42 35.51
CA GLN A 211 -23.38 10.07 36.03
C GLN A 211 -23.57 9.05 34.89
N LEU A 212 -23.11 7.81 35.11
CA LEU A 212 -23.37 6.70 34.21
C LEU A 212 -24.89 6.48 34.04
N GLN A 213 -25.30 6.14 32.82
CA GLN A 213 -26.67 5.75 32.53
C GLN A 213 -26.72 4.30 32.06
N ASP A 214 -27.90 3.69 32.19
CA ASP A 214 -28.14 2.33 31.74
C ASP A 214 -27.76 2.16 30.26
N GLY A 215 -27.00 1.10 29.96
CA GLY A 215 -26.51 0.83 28.60
C GLY A 215 -25.26 1.60 28.18
N ASP A 216 -24.69 2.45 29.05
CA ASP A 216 -23.36 3.00 28.87
C ASP A 216 -22.35 1.87 28.72
N TRP A 217 -21.38 2.00 27.80
CA TRP A 217 -20.47 0.89 27.52
C TRP A 217 -19.04 1.36 27.26
N PHE A 218 -18.07 0.50 27.51
CA PHE A 218 -16.70 0.63 27.02
C PHE A 218 -16.17 -0.73 26.59
N SER A 219 -15.12 -0.75 25.79
CA SER A 219 -14.52 -2.00 25.34
C SER A 219 -13.00 -2.00 25.46
N VAL A 220 -12.44 -3.17 25.73
CA VAL A 220 -11.00 -3.35 25.95
C VAL A 220 -10.47 -4.54 25.17
N ARG A 221 -9.20 -4.43 24.77
CA ARG A 221 -8.39 -5.56 24.29
C ARG A 221 -6.99 -5.51 24.90
N ALA A 222 -6.36 -6.67 25.09
CA ALA A 222 -4.96 -6.74 25.49
C ALA A 222 -4.05 -6.54 24.26
N SER A 223 -3.04 -5.67 24.40
CA SER A 223 -1.98 -5.47 23.40
C SER A 223 -0.65 -6.11 23.77
N SER A 224 -0.42 -6.35 25.06
CA SER A 224 0.75 -7.07 25.57
C SER A 224 0.54 -7.43 27.04
N GLY A 225 0.84 -8.67 27.42
CA GLY A 225 0.71 -9.15 28.80
C GLY A 225 -0.73 -9.16 29.31
N VAL A 226 -0.95 -9.14 30.62
CA VAL A 226 -2.26 -9.29 31.27
C VAL A 226 -2.69 -7.96 31.92
N PRO A 227 -3.50 -7.12 31.23
CA PRO A 227 -4.12 -5.96 31.87
C PRO A 227 -5.11 -6.37 32.96
N ILE A 228 -5.19 -5.56 34.01
CA ILE A 228 -6.14 -5.74 35.11
C ILE A 228 -7.08 -4.53 35.16
N LEU A 229 -8.38 -4.77 35.05
CA LEU A 229 -9.41 -3.78 35.32
C LEU A 229 -9.83 -3.87 36.79
N LYS A 230 -9.86 -2.75 37.50
CA LYS A 230 -10.27 -2.65 38.90
C LYS A 230 -11.40 -1.65 39.08
N ILE A 231 -12.08 -1.76 40.21
CA ILE A 231 -12.92 -0.67 40.72
C ILE A 231 -12.08 0.59 40.94
N ALA A 232 -12.66 1.77 40.71
CA ALA A 232 -12.02 3.02 41.11
C ALA A 232 -11.96 3.09 42.65
N GLU A 233 -10.87 3.63 43.21
CA GLU A 233 -10.54 3.59 44.65
C GLU A 233 -11.62 4.18 45.59
N THR A 234 -12.60 4.89 45.05
CA THR A 234 -13.63 5.62 45.80
C THR A 234 -15.06 5.07 45.65
N GLU A 235 -15.29 3.99 44.89
CA GLU A 235 -16.65 3.56 44.52
C GLU A 235 -16.96 2.05 44.62
N ALA A 236 -18.27 1.73 44.61
CA ALA A 236 -18.85 0.42 44.86
C ALA A 236 -19.19 -0.41 43.60
N ILE A 237 -19.02 0.16 42.40
CA ILE A 237 -19.42 -0.46 41.12
C ILE A 237 -18.57 -1.71 40.87
N LYS A 238 -19.23 -2.87 40.70
CA LYS A 238 -18.56 -4.17 40.51
C LYS A 238 -18.65 -4.64 39.06
N PHE A 239 -17.95 -5.71 38.73
CA PHE A 239 -18.06 -6.37 37.45
C PHE A 239 -18.89 -7.64 37.59
N LYS A 240 -19.90 -7.83 36.74
CA LYS A 240 -20.75 -9.01 36.73
C LYS A 240 -20.57 -9.76 35.44
N ARG A 241 -20.24 -11.05 35.51
CA ARG A 241 -20.07 -11.89 34.34
C ARG A 241 -21.42 -12.46 33.90
N LEU A 242 -21.76 -12.33 32.62
CA LEU A 242 -23.06 -12.78 32.10
C LEU A 242 -23.18 -14.30 32.02
N GLU A 243 -22.06 -15.01 31.89
CA GLU A 243 -22.03 -16.47 31.73
C GLU A 243 -22.52 -17.23 32.99
N ASP A 244 -22.09 -16.78 34.17
CA ASP A 244 -22.32 -17.46 35.45
C ASP A 244 -22.96 -16.56 36.53
N GLY A 245 -23.13 -15.26 36.25
CA GLY A 245 -23.65 -14.28 37.19
C GLY A 245 -22.67 -13.89 38.31
N ALA A 246 -21.40 -14.33 38.23
CA ALA A 246 -20.41 -14.03 39.25
C ALA A 246 -20.10 -12.53 39.28
N VAL A 247 -19.96 -11.98 40.49
CA VAL A 247 -19.64 -10.57 40.72
C VAL A 247 -18.24 -10.44 41.31
N ASP A 248 -17.37 -9.75 40.60
CA ASP A 248 -15.95 -9.57 40.91
C ASP A 248 -15.61 -8.08 41.11
N VAL A 249 -14.55 -7.80 41.88
CA VAL A 249 -14.01 -6.44 42.07
C VAL A 249 -12.90 -6.08 41.08
N GLN A 250 -12.50 -7.05 40.25
CA GLN A 250 -11.51 -6.85 39.21
C GLN A 250 -11.70 -7.87 38.09
N VAL A 251 -11.24 -7.53 36.88
CA VAL A 251 -11.26 -8.40 35.72
C VAL A 251 -9.88 -8.46 35.10
N ASN A 252 -9.30 -9.68 35.07
CA ASN A 252 -8.08 -9.93 34.34
C ASN A 252 -8.41 -10.14 32.86
N ILE A 253 -7.77 -9.36 31.99
CA ILE A 253 -7.89 -9.53 30.54
C ILE A 253 -6.81 -10.51 30.09
N VAL A 254 -7.22 -11.58 29.41
CA VAL A 254 -6.31 -12.66 29.00
C VAL A 254 -5.17 -12.09 28.13
N ALA A 255 -3.94 -12.54 28.37
CA ALA A 255 -2.80 -12.13 27.58
C ALA A 255 -2.99 -12.49 26.11
N ASP A 256 -2.71 -11.54 25.23
CA ASP A 256 -2.81 -11.69 23.78
C ASP A 256 -4.20 -12.11 23.28
N ASP A 257 -5.25 -11.81 24.07
CA ASP A 257 -6.63 -11.99 23.64
C ASP A 257 -6.89 -11.11 22.40
N LYS A 258 -7.09 -11.78 21.27
CA LYS A 258 -7.45 -11.13 20.00
C LYS A 258 -8.89 -10.65 20.01
N ASN A 259 -9.71 -11.14 20.94
CA ASN A 259 -11.09 -10.76 21.08
C ASN A 259 -11.22 -9.50 21.92
N GLU A 260 -12.18 -8.67 21.54
CA GLU A 260 -12.55 -7.49 22.28
C GLU A 260 -13.59 -7.86 23.33
N ARG A 261 -13.35 -7.42 24.58
CA ARG A 261 -14.30 -7.58 25.68
C ARG A 261 -15.06 -6.28 25.85
N VAL A 262 -16.39 -6.37 25.88
CA VAL A 262 -17.30 -5.24 26.03
C VAL A 262 -17.90 -5.27 27.42
N PHE A 263 -17.91 -4.11 28.07
CA PHE A 263 -18.53 -3.90 29.38
C PHE A 263 -19.70 -2.96 29.19
N VAL A 264 -20.88 -3.34 29.68
CA VAL A 264 -22.12 -2.54 29.61
C VAL A 264 -22.60 -2.26 31.02
N TYR A 265 -22.87 -1.01 31.35
CA TYR A 265 -23.34 -0.59 32.65
C TYR A 265 -24.82 -0.89 32.79
N ASN A 266 -25.16 -1.62 33.86
CA ASN A 266 -26.52 -1.88 34.29
C ASN A 266 -26.82 -0.94 35.47
N ALA A 267 -27.69 0.04 35.25
CA ALA A 267 -27.99 1.06 36.26
C ALA A 267 -28.91 0.52 37.39
N ALA A 268 -29.60 -0.59 37.18
CA ALA A 268 -30.46 -1.19 38.20
C ALA A 268 -29.64 -1.94 39.26
N ASP A 269 -28.59 -2.64 38.82
CA ASP A 269 -27.72 -3.46 39.68
C ASP A 269 -26.44 -2.72 40.12
N ASP A 270 -26.15 -1.55 39.53
CA ASP A 270 -24.93 -0.75 39.73
C ASP A 270 -23.63 -1.55 39.45
N VAL A 271 -23.61 -2.21 38.29
CA VAL A 271 -22.51 -3.08 37.86
C VAL A 271 -22.17 -2.92 36.38
N TRP A 272 -20.92 -3.20 36.04
CA TRP A 272 -20.45 -3.41 34.67
C TRP A 272 -20.63 -4.89 34.29
N GLU A 273 -21.53 -5.18 33.37
CA GLU A 273 -21.78 -6.52 32.84
C GLU A 273 -20.86 -6.85 31.65
N PHE A 274 -20.31 -8.07 31.60
CA PHE A 274 -19.40 -8.53 30.54
C PHE A 274 -19.43 -10.03 30.28
#